data_AF-A0A2H6NFI3-F1
#
_entry.id   AF-A0A2H6NFI3-F1
#
_cell.length_a   1.000
_cell.length_b   1.000
_cell.length_c   1.000
_cell.angle_alpha   90.00
_cell.angle_beta   90.00
_cell.angle_gamma   90.00
#
_symmetry.space_group_name_H-M   'P 1'
#
loop_
_entity.id
_entity.type
_entity.pdbx_description
1 polymer ?
#
loop_
_entity_poly.entity_id
_entity_poly.type
_entity_poly.pdbx_seq_one_letter_code
_entity_poly.pdbx_strand_id
1 'polypeptide(L)'
;VHGKRRRVSPRGQNADLTFCEIILMEIESHEAAWPFLEPVNPRLVPGYRKIIKNPMDFATMRARLLRGGYSSCEEFAADAALVFDNCRTFNEDESEVGKAGLAMRQFFESRWEEFYQGKHETNP
;
A
#
# COMPACT_ATOMS: atom_id res chain seq x y z
N VAL A 1 -39.49 -12.89 24.29
CA VAL A 1 -38.67 -11.96 23.47
C VAL A 1 -37.23 -12.08 23.95
N HIS A 2 -36.43 -12.98 23.37
CA HIS A 2 -35.05 -13.20 23.81
C HIS A 2 -34.10 -12.90 22.64
N GLY A 3 -33.59 -11.67 22.62
CA GLY A 3 -32.64 -11.22 21.61
C GLY A 3 -31.33 -12.00 21.71
N LYS A 4 -30.98 -12.70 20.62
CA LYS A 4 -29.65 -13.29 20.44
C LYS A 4 -28.62 -12.16 20.38
N ARG A 5 -27.82 -12.01 21.44
CA ARG A 5 -26.59 -11.19 21.40
C ARG A 5 -25.71 -11.72 20.25
N ARG A 6 -25.42 -10.88 19.26
CA ARG A 6 -24.37 -11.17 18.25
C ARG A 6 -23.07 -11.35 19.01
N ARG A 7 -22.45 -12.53 18.86
CA ARG A 7 -21.06 -12.76 19.28
C ARG A 7 -20.20 -11.76 18.51
N VAL A 8 -19.62 -10.79 19.21
CA VAL A 8 -18.47 -10.04 18.70
C VAL A 8 -17.33 -11.05 18.69
N SER A 9 -16.84 -11.38 17.49
CA SER A 9 -15.64 -12.22 17.34
C SER A 9 -14.50 -11.60 18.13
N PRO A 10 -13.64 -12.40 18.80
CA PRO A 10 -12.41 -11.86 19.37
C PRO A 10 -11.65 -11.20 18.23
N ARG A 11 -11.13 -9.98 18.45
CA ARG A 11 -10.20 -9.34 17.50
C ARG A 11 -9.09 -10.36 17.26
N GLY A 12 -9.12 -10.97 16.08
CA GLY A 12 -8.24 -12.06 15.70
C GLY A 12 -6.82 -11.54 15.74
N GLN A 13 -5.93 -12.35 16.32
CA GLN A 13 -4.47 -12.28 16.30
C GLN A 13 -3.94 -11.15 15.41
N ASN A 14 -3.36 -10.10 16.01
CA ASN A 14 -2.62 -9.11 15.24
C ASN A 14 -1.59 -9.86 14.39
N ALA A 15 -1.75 -9.84 13.07
CA ALA A 15 -0.69 -10.30 12.18
C ALA A 15 0.59 -9.53 12.54
N ASP A 16 1.73 -10.21 12.54
CA ASP A 16 3.01 -9.53 12.70
C ASP A 16 3.27 -8.70 11.44
N LEU A 17 2.97 -7.40 11.52
CA LEU A 17 3.13 -6.45 10.42
C LEU A 17 4.43 -5.65 10.52
N THR A 18 5.37 -6.06 11.37
CA THR A 18 6.64 -5.33 11.60
C THR A 18 7.38 -5.04 10.29
N PHE A 19 7.37 -5.99 9.34
CA PHE A 19 8.00 -5.79 8.04
C PHE A 19 7.24 -4.80 7.15
N CYS A 20 5.91 -4.75 7.24
CA CYS A 20 5.12 -3.74 6.52
C CYS A 20 5.46 -2.34 7.04
N GLU A 21 5.66 -2.18 8.35
CA GLU A 21 6.09 -0.90 8.95
C GLU A 21 7.46 -0.47 8.45
N ILE A 22 8.44 -1.38 8.42
CA ILE A 22 9.80 -1.11 7.91
C ILE A 22 9.76 -0.74 6.43
N ILE A 23 9.09 -1.55 5.60
CA ILE A 23 8.98 -1.29 4.16
C ILE A 23 8.29 0.05 3.93
N LEU A 24 7.22 0.36 4.67
CA LEU A 24 6.52 1.63 4.53
C LEU A 24 7.44 2.82 4.85
N MET A 25 8.24 2.75 5.92
CA MET A 25 9.21 3.79 6.24
C MET A 25 10.25 3.98 5.12
N GLU A 26 10.73 2.88 4.54
CA GLU A 26 11.74 2.93 3.48
C GLU A 26 11.18 3.49 2.18
N ILE A 27 9.97 3.08 1.75
CA ILE A 27 9.35 3.63 0.55
C ILE A 27 8.97 5.11 0.73
N GLU A 28 8.60 5.54 1.93
CA GLU A 28 8.34 6.97 2.23
C GLU A 28 9.63 7.81 2.21
N SER A 29 10.78 7.21 2.48
CA SER A 29 12.08 7.89 2.52
C SER A 29 12.82 7.88 1.18
N HIS A 30 12.33 7.13 0.19
CA HIS A 30 12.98 6.97 -1.10
C HIS A 30 12.89 8.27 -1.93
N GLU A 31 13.95 8.61 -2.67
CA GLU A 31 14.02 9.88 -3.44
C GLU A 31 12.90 10.02 -4.50
N ALA A 32 12.47 8.89 -5.07
CA ALA A 32 11.38 8.82 -6.04
C ALA A 32 9.96 8.79 -5.41
N ALA A 33 9.84 8.89 -4.09
CA ALA A 33 8.55 8.76 -3.39
C ALA A 33 7.64 9.98 -3.53
N TRP A 34 8.19 11.14 -3.94
CA TRP A 34 7.50 12.43 -3.89
C TRP A 34 6.09 12.49 -4.51
N PRO A 35 5.71 11.74 -5.57
CA PRO A 35 4.34 11.76 -6.09
C PRO A 35 3.34 10.95 -5.27
N PHE A 36 3.83 10.08 -4.37
CA PHE A 36 3.06 9.04 -3.69
C PHE A 36 2.90 9.28 -2.19
N LEU A 37 3.59 10.29 -1.64
CA LEU A 37 3.59 10.59 -0.20
C LEU A 37 2.20 10.96 0.32
N GLU A 38 1.40 11.67 -0.48
CA GLU A 38 0.11 12.23 -0.07
C GLU A 38 -0.97 11.95 -1.12
N PRO A 39 -2.27 11.96 -0.73
CA PRO A 39 -3.36 11.72 -1.67
C PRO A 39 -3.37 12.75 -2.81
N VAL A 40 -3.52 12.27 -4.05
CA VAL A 40 -3.72 13.14 -5.20
C VAL A 40 -5.01 13.93 -5.04
N ASN A 41 -4.93 15.27 -5.12
CA ASN A 41 -6.11 16.13 -5.10
C ASN A 41 -6.81 16.12 -6.48
N PRO A 42 -7.98 15.46 -6.64
CA PRO A 42 -8.62 15.31 -7.94
C PRO A 42 -9.19 16.62 -8.50
N ARG A 43 -9.25 17.70 -7.71
CA ARG A 43 -9.63 19.03 -8.19
C ARG A 43 -8.49 19.74 -8.91
N LEU A 44 -7.25 19.40 -8.57
CA LEU A 44 -6.04 20.00 -9.14
C LEU A 44 -5.48 19.17 -10.29
N VAL A 45 -5.87 17.90 -10.40
CA VAL A 45 -5.41 16.98 -11.45
C VAL A 45 -6.59 16.62 -12.37
N PRO A 46 -6.71 17.29 -13.54
CA PRO A 46 -7.78 17.04 -14.50
C PRO A 46 -7.86 15.57 -14.90
N GLY A 47 -9.08 15.03 -14.96
CA GLY A 47 -9.31 13.65 -15.38
C GLY A 47 -9.04 12.58 -14.31
N TYR A 48 -8.31 12.89 -13.23
CA TYR A 48 -7.89 11.89 -12.23
C TYR A 48 -9.08 11.13 -11.65
N ARG A 49 -10.11 11.83 -11.17
CA ARG A 49 -11.34 11.20 -10.62
C ARG A 49 -12.11 10.36 -11.63
N LYS A 50 -11.98 10.66 -12.93
CA LYS A 50 -12.67 9.89 -13.99
C LYS A 50 -11.91 8.62 -14.31
N ILE A 51 -10.58 8.64 -14.26
CA ILE A 51 -9.72 7.52 -14.65
C ILE A 51 -9.49 6.60 -13.45
N ILE A 52 -9.01 7.15 -12.33
CA ILE A 52 -8.63 6.38 -11.14
C ILE A 52 -9.86 6.17 -10.23
N LYS A 53 -10.18 4.89 -10.00
CA LYS A 53 -11.37 4.47 -9.26
C LYS A 53 -11.12 4.28 -7.77
N ASN A 54 -9.95 3.77 -7.42
CA ASN A 54 -9.53 3.51 -6.05
C ASN A 54 -8.20 4.22 -5.80
N PRO A 55 -8.20 5.52 -5.46
CA PRO A 55 -6.97 6.23 -5.12
C PRO A 55 -6.29 5.60 -3.90
N MET A 56 -4.96 5.57 -3.92
CA MET A 56 -4.13 5.12 -2.80
C MET A 56 -2.82 5.91 -2.80
N ASP A 57 -2.24 6.08 -1.62
CA ASP A 57 -1.01 6.83 -1.35
C ASP A 57 -0.40 6.37 -0.02
N PHE A 58 0.86 6.72 0.23
CA PHE A 58 1.60 6.23 1.40
C PHE A 58 1.04 6.79 2.72
N ALA A 59 0.58 8.05 2.77
CA ALA A 59 -0.07 8.59 3.97
C ALA A 59 -1.36 7.83 4.32
N THR A 60 -2.17 7.46 3.32
CA THR A 60 -3.37 6.63 3.49
C THR A 60 -3.00 5.23 3.99
N MET A 61 -1.99 4.60 3.40
CA MET A 61 -1.48 3.30 3.85
C MET A 61 -0.97 3.35 5.29
N ARG A 62 -0.17 4.35 5.64
CA ARG A 62 0.34 4.60 7.00
C ARG A 62 -0.80 4.75 8.00
N ALA A 63 -1.80 5.56 7.65
CA ALA A 63 -2.95 5.77 8.50
C ALA A 63 -3.77 4.49 8.70
N ARG A 64 -3.89 3.64 7.67
CA ARG A 64 -4.54 2.32 7.76
C ARG A 64 -3.74 1.37 8.64
N LEU A 65 -2.42 1.32 8.48
CA LEU A 65 -1.51 0.48 9.27
C LEU A 65 -1.57 0.83 10.76
N LEU A 66 -1.41 2.10 11.12
CA LEU A 66 -1.42 2.57 12.51
C LEU A 66 -2.76 2.36 13.23
N ARG A 67 -3.86 2.24 12.49
CA ARG A 67 -5.18 1.93 13.03
C ARG A 67 -5.46 0.43 13.14
N GLY A 68 -4.50 -0.43 12.79
CA GLY A 68 -4.69 -1.88 12.72
C GLY A 68 -5.67 -2.29 11.62
N GLY A 69 -5.71 -1.54 10.51
CA GLY A 69 -6.65 -1.74 9.42
C GLY A 69 -6.20 -2.76 8.37
N TYR A 70 -5.05 -3.40 8.55
CA TYR A 70 -4.60 -4.52 7.74
C TYR A 70 -4.68 -5.81 8.55
N SER A 71 -5.33 -6.82 7.98
CA SER A 71 -5.45 -8.14 8.61
C SER A 71 -4.29 -9.07 8.27
N SER A 72 -3.54 -8.74 7.21
CA SER A 72 -2.36 -9.49 6.78
C SER A 72 -1.39 -8.60 5.99
N CYS A 73 -0.17 -9.11 5.80
CA CYS A 73 0.86 -8.51 4.97
C CYS A 73 0.40 -8.37 3.51
N GLU A 74 -0.36 -9.33 2.98
CA GLU A 74 -0.89 -9.28 1.61
C GLU A 74 -1.86 -8.12 1.38
N GLU A 75 -2.68 -7.75 2.38
CA GLU A 75 -3.55 -6.59 2.24
C GLU A 75 -2.74 -5.28 2.14
N PHE A 76 -1.61 -5.18 2.85
CA PHE A 76 -0.68 -4.05 2.74
C PHE A 76 -0.01 -4.03 1.36
N ALA A 77 0.47 -5.18 0.87
CA ALA A 77 1.09 -5.28 -0.45
C ALA A 77 0.10 -4.97 -1.58
N ALA A 78 -1.17 -5.32 -1.43
CA ALA A 78 -2.21 -4.97 -2.39
C ALA A 78 -2.42 -3.45 -2.48
N ASP A 79 -2.43 -2.73 -1.35
CA ASP A 79 -2.52 -1.27 -1.35
C ASP A 79 -1.25 -0.62 -1.94
N ALA A 80 -0.05 -1.15 -1.64
CA ALA A 80 1.20 -0.70 -2.27
C ALA A 80 1.16 -0.86 -3.79
N ALA A 81 0.78 -2.04 -4.29
CA ALA A 81 0.65 -2.31 -5.72
C ALA A 81 -0.36 -1.36 -6.37
N LEU A 82 -1.47 -1.06 -5.68
CA LEU A 82 -2.48 -0.13 -6.17
C LEU A 82 -1.95 1.30 -6.35
N VAL A 83 -1.03 1.78 -5.50
CA VAL A 83 -0.35 3.08 -5.71
C VAL A 83 0.35 3.09 -7.07
N PHE A 84 1.13 2.06 -7.37
CA PHE A 84 1.92 1.99 -8.61
C PHE A 84 1.06 1.72 -9.84
N ASP A 85 0.02 0.91 -9.72
CA ASP A 85 -0.91 0.62 -10.82
C ASP A 85 -1.75 1.85 -11.18
N ASN A 86 -2.19 2.62 -10.19
CA ASN A 86 -2.83 3.91 -10.42
C ASN A 86 -1.87 4.90 -11.10
N CYS A 87 -0.60 4.92 -10.68
CA CYS A 87 0.43 5.76 -11.31
C CYS A 87 0.56 5.44 -12.80
N ARG A 88 0.76 4.17 -13.15
CA ARG A 88 0.89 3.71 -14.55
C ARG A 88 -0.40 3.88 -15.36
N THR A 89 -1.57 3.78 -14.72
CA THR A 89 -2.85 3.99 -15.40
C THR A 89 -3.05 5.46 -15.79
N PHE A 90 -2.55 6.40 -14.98
CA PHE A 90 -2.78 7.82 -15.19
C PHE A 90 -1.66 8.53 -15.95
N ASN A 91 -0.42 8.08 -15.80
CA ASN A 91 0.78 8.75 -16.32
C ASN A 91 1.42 7.94 -17.44
N GLU A 92 2.01 8.62 -18.42
CA GLU A 92 2.86 7.99 -19.44
C GLU A 92 4.16 7.46 -18.81
N ASP A 93 4.68 6.34 -19.31
CA ASP A 93 5.84 5.64 -18.73
C ASP A 93 7.10 6.54 -18.75
N GLU A 94 7.27 7.37 -19.78
CA GLU A 94 8.40 8.28 -19.96
C GLU A 94 8.28 9.60 -19.20
N SER A 95 7.12 9.87 -18.59
CA SER A 95 6.94 11.05 -17.73
C SER A 95 7.75 10.91 -16.43
N GLU A 96 8.07 12.03 -15.78
CA GLU A 96 8.82 12.01 -14.52
C GLU A 96 8.09 11.22 -13.42
N VAL A 97 6.75 11.31 -13.38
CA VAL A 97 5.93 10.53 -12.44
C VAL A 97 5.87 9.05 -12.84
N GLY A 98 5.79 8.74 -14.14
CA GLY A 98 5.84 7.37 -14.65
C GLY A 98 7.13 6.65 -14.28
N LYS A 99 8.29 7.29 -14.53
CA LYS A 99 9.61 6.79 -14.13
C LYS A 99 9.71 6.59 -12.61
N ALA A 100 9.23 7.55 -11.83
CA ALA A 100 9.19 7.43 -10.37
C ALA A 100 8.34 6.23 -9.92
N GLY A 101 7.18 6.02 -10.55
CA GLY A 101 6.31 4.87 -10.27
C GLY A 101 6.97 3.52 -10.57
N LEU A 102 7.70 3.42 -11.68
CA LEU A 102 8.47 2.23 -12.02
C LEU A 102 9.59 1.95 -11.01
N ALA A 103 10.37 2.99 -10.66
CA ALA A 103 11.45 2.87 -9.67
C ALA A 103 10.92 2.44 -8.30
N MET A 104 9.83 3.07 -7.83
CA MET A 104 9.22 2.73 -6.54
C MET A 104 8.61 1.33 -6.52
N ARG A 105 8.01 0.87 -7.62
CA ARG A 105 7.51 -0.52 -7.72
C ARG A 105 8.65 -1.53 -7.61
N GLN A 106 9.74 -1.32 -8.35
CA GLN A 106 10.90 -2.22 -8.30
C GLN A 106 11.54 -2.24 -6.91
N PHE A 107 11.68 -1.06 -6.29
CA PHE A 107 12.18 -0.96 -4.93
C PHE A 107 11.28 -1.73 -3.95
N PHE A 108 9.97 -1.49 -3.98
CA PHE A 108 9.01 -2.22 -3.14
C PHE A 108 9.09 -3.74 -3.33
N GLU A 109 9.10 -4.23 -4.58
CA GLU A 109 9.13 -5.66 -4.89
C GLU A 109 10.41 -6.33 -4.35
N SER A 110 11.57 -5.68 -4.50
CA SER A 110 12.84 -6.13 -3.92
C SER A 110 12.78 -6.23 -2.39
N ARG A 111 12.25 -5.19 -1.73
CA ARG A 111 12.09 -5.18 -0.27
C ARG A 111 11.08 -6.23 0.21
N TRP A 112 10.03 -6.46 -0.57
CA TRP A 112 8.99 -7.45 -0.29
C TRP A 112 9.52 -8.88 -0.37
N GLU A 113 10.27 -9.20 -1.41
CA GLU A 113 10.90 -10.52 -1.60
C GLU A 113 11.86 -10.86 -0.45
N GLU A 114 12.74 -9.93 -0.10
CA GLU A 114 13.72 -10.09 0.99
C GLU A 114 13.06 -10.41 2.34
N PHE A 115 11.98 -9.71 2.68
CA PHE A 115 11.38 -9.79 4.02
C PHE A 115 10.22 -10.78 4.13
N TYR A 116 9.38 -10.86 3.10
CA TYR A 116 8.17 -11.66 3.14
C TYR A 116 8.39 -13.06 2.57
N GLN A 117 8.96 -13.16 1.37
CA GLN A 117 9.13 -14.46 0.70
C GLN A 117 10.26 -15.30 1.31
N GLY A 118 11.34 -14.66 1.77
CA GLY A 118 12.43 -15.35 2.48
C GLY A 118 11.98 -16.10 3.76
N LYS A 119 10.86 -15.72 4.38
CA LYS A 119 10.26 -16.46 5.50
C LYS A 119 9.32 -17.59 5.08
N HIS A 120 8.70 -17.50 3.91
CA HIS A 120 7.81 -18.54 3.39
C HIS A 120 8.58 -19.68 2.72
N GLU A 121 9.80 -19.45 2.25
CA GLU A 121 10.67 -20.51 1.68
C GLU A 121 11.40 -21.35 2.74
N THR A 122 11.52 -20.85 3.97
CA THR A 122 12.26 -21.55 5.06
C THR A 122 11.39 -22.49 5.90
N ASN A 123 10.14 -22.74 5.50
CA ASN A 123 9.25 -23.68 6.17
C ASN A 123 9.00 -24.92 5.27
N PRO A 124 9.74 -26.04 5.45
CA PRO A 124 9.54 -27.27 4.69
C PRO A 124 8.21 -27.97 5.01
#